data_AF-A0A453SMZ8-F1
#
_entry.id   AF-A0A453SMZ8-F1
#
_cell.length_a   1.000
_cell.length_b   1.000
_cell.length_c   1.000
_cell.angle_alpha   90.00
_cell.angle_beta   90.00
_cell.angle_gamma   90.00
#
_symmetry.space_group_name_H-M   'P 1'
#
loop_
_entity.id
_entity.type
_entity.pdbx_description
1 polymer ?
#
loop_
_entity_poly.entity_id
_entity_poly.type
_entity_poly.pdbx_seq_one_letter_code
_entity_poly.pdbx_strand_id
1 'polypeptide(L)'
;MSIRLGAVTTVVVSSPAMAREFLQKLDSVLATRSVPDATGKHAAGSVPWLPAEPRWRALRKIMATELFAPHLLDALTDHVARLGREGTAVNIGRVAFTTSLNLISRTVFSIDFTSLDDMSSSKEFQEVITAIMEGLGTPNMSDFFPVLAPADLQGMRRRLARLFARLHAMFDAEVDQRLRGRDAGQPRKYDFLHVLLDVAAREDGKDLLDRETLRSHFTGFVCCR
;
A
#
# COMPACT_ATOMS: atom_id res chain seq x y z
N MET A 1 5.13 -28.51 10.61
CA MET A 1 6.07 -28.04 11.65
C MET A 1 5.37 -26.93 12.43
N SER A 2 5.52 -26.85 13.75
CA SER A 2 5.02 -25.73 14.55
C SER A 2 6.16 -25.07 15.31
N ILE A 3 6.09 -23.75 15.45
CA ILE A 3 7.03 -22.92 16.20
C ILE A 3 6.23 -22.04 17.17
N ARG A 4 6.85 -21.63 18.28
CA ARG A 4 6.26 -20.67 19.21
C ARG A 4 7.00 -19.35 19.11
N LEU A 5 6.32 -18.32 18.61
CA LEU A 5 6.83 -16.96 18.54
C LEU A 5 6.33 -16.20 19.77
N GLY A 6 7.11 -16.24 20.85
CA GLY A 6 6.67 -15.77 22.16
C GLY A 6 5.50 -16.60 22.70
N ALA A 7 4.36 -15.94 22.93
CA ALA A 7 3.12 -16.57 23.36
C ALA A 7 2.25 -17.10 22.20
N VAL A 8 2.60 -16.81 20.94
CA VAL A 8 1.80 -17.19 19.77
C VAL A 8 2.34 -18.48 19.14
N THR A 9 1.48 -19.48 18.97
CA THR A 9 1.82 -20.71 18.24
C THR A 9 1.60 -20.50 16.75
N THR A 10 2.62 -20.78 15.96
CA THR A 10 2.62 -20.60 14.50
C THR A 10 2.89 -21.93 13.81
N VAL A 11 2.09 -22.27 12.81
CA VAL A 11 2.29 -23.45 11.96
C VAL A 11 3.04 -23.04 10.71
N VAL A 12 4.16 -23.71 10.44
CA VAL A 12 4.99 -23.47 9.26
C VAL A 12 4.64 -24.46 8.16
N VAL A 13 4.22 -23.93 7.01
CA VAL A 13 3.98 -24.67 5.77
C VAL A 13 5.23 -24.59 4.91
N SER A 14 5.95 -25.71 4.77
CA SER A 14 7.30 -25.75 4.17
C SER A 14 7.43 -26.77 3.02
N SER A 15 6.34 -27.21 2.42
CA SER A 15 6.37 -28.08 1.23
C SER A 15 5.31 -27.69 0.20
N PRO A 16 5.56 -27.92 -1.10
CA PRO A 16 4.58 -27.60 -2.15
C PRO A 16 3.24 -28.32 -1.98
N ALA A 17 3.28 -29.59 -1.56
CA ALA A 17 2.08 -30.38 -1.29
C ALA A 17 1.24 -29.73 -0.18
N MET A 18 1.85 -29.36 0.94
CA MET A 18 1.14 -28.71 2.04
C MET A 18 0.67 -27.29 1.69
N ALA A 19 1.45 -26.55 0.91
CA ALA A 19 1.03 -25.23 0.41
C ALA A 19 -0.21 -25.34 -0.47
N ARG A 20 -0.32 -26.40 -1.30
CA ARG A 20 -1.51 -26.67 -2.12
C ARG A 20 -2.74 -26.96 -1.26
N GLU A 21 -2.60 -27.79 -0.23
CA GLU A 21 -3.70 -28.06 0.71
C GLU A 21 -4.18 -26.76 1.38
N PHE A 22 -3.24 -25.96 1.88
CA PHE A 22 -3.54 -24.75 2.65
C PHE A 22 -4.11 -23.61 1.79
N LEU A 23 -3.48 -23.31 0.66
CA LEU A 23 -3.79 -22.13 -0.17
C LEU A 23 -4.82 -22.39 -1.27
N GLN A 24 -5.16 -23.64 -1.57
CA GLN A 24 -6.16 -23.95 -2.61
C GLN A 24 -7.38 -24.67 -2.05
N LYS A 25 -7.18 -25.74 -1.26
CA LYS A 25 -8.29 -26.56 -0.80
C LYS A 25 -8.96 -26.00 0.46
N LEU A 26 -8.16 -25.44 1.36
CA LEU A 26 -8.62 -24.88 2.63
C LEU A 26 -8.64 -23.34 2.64
N ASP A 27 -8.48 -22.70 1.49
CA ASP A 27 -8.39 -21.24 1.36
C ASP A 27 -9.57 -20.53 2.04
N SER A 28 -10.80 -21.01 1.84
CA SER A 28 -11.99 -20.39 2.45
C SER A 28 -11.98 -20.38 3.98
N VAL A 29 -11.29 -21.34 4.62
CA VAL A 29 -11.20 -21.47 6.08
C VAL A 29 -9.94 -20.77 6.62
N LEU A 30 -8.86 -20.75 5.84
CA LEU A 30 -7.53 -20.30 6.27
C LEU A 30 -7.09 -18.98 5.65
N ALA A 31 -7.96 -18.31 4.87
CA ALA A 31 -7.72 -16.98 4.31
C ALA A 31 -7.73 -15.86 5.37
N THR A 32 -7.97 -16.18 6.65
CA THR A 32 -7.81 -15.25 7.76
C THR A 32 -6.37 -14.76 7.85
N ARG A 33 -6.20 -13.45 8.03
CA ARG A 33 -4.89 -12.80 8.03
C ARG A 33 -4.51 -12.38 9.44
N SER A 34 -3.26 -12.65 9.82
CA SER A 34 -2.70 -12.08 11.05
C SER A 34 -2.47 -10.59 10.85
N VAL A 35 -3.03 -9.76 11.72
CA VAL A 35 -2.92 -8.30 11.65
C VAL A 35 -1.85 -7.85 12.66
N PRO A 36 -0.76 -7.18 12.21
CA PRO A 36 0.22 -6.65 13.14
C PRO A 36 -0.40 -5.56 14.03
N ASP A 37 -0.20 -5.63 15.34
CA ASP A 37 -0.71 -4.67 16.33
C ASP A 37 -0.37 -3.22 15.97
N ALA A 38 0.83 -3.01 15.41
CA ALA A 38 1.33 -1.69 15.04
C ALA A 38 0.47 -1.00 13.97
N THR A 39 -0.30 -1.76 13.17
CA THR A 39 -1.20 -1.20 12.15
C THR A 39 -2.46 -0.57 12.76
N GLY A 40 -2.87 -1.02 13.96
CA GLY A 40 -4.05 -0.49 14.65
C GLY A 40 -5.30 -0.41 13.76
N LYS A 41 -5.97 0.75 13.77
CA LYS A 41 -7.19 0.97 12.98
C LYS A 41 -6.97 0.94 11.48
N HIS A 42 -5.75 1.20 11.01
CA HIS A 42 -5.43 1.24 9.58
C HIS A 42 -5.71 -0.10 8.89
N ALA A 43 -5.54 -1.22 9.61
CA ALA A 43 -5.79 -2.55 9.05
C ALA A 43 -7.25 -2.77 8.61
N ALA A 44 -8.22 -2.12 9.25
CA ALA A 44 -9.64 -2.32 8.98
C ALA A 44 -10.07 -1.88 7.57
N GLY A 45 -9.35 -0.94 6.94
CA GLY A 45 -9.63 -0.46 5.58
C GLY A 45 -8.66 -0.96 4.51
N SER A 46 -7.66 -1.76 4.90
CA SER A 46 -6.49 -2.03 4.07
C SER A 46 -6.49 -3.46 3.50
N VAL A 47 -6.44 -3.58 2.17
CA VAL A 47 -6.47 -4.86 1.41
C VAL A 47 -5.52 -5.94 1.93
N PRO A 48 -4.31 -5.63 2.42
CA PRO A 48 -3.41 -6.66 2.95
C PRO A 48 -3.95 -7.39 4.18
N TRP A 49 -4.90 -6.81 4.91
CA TRP A 49 -5.45 -7.33 6.16
C TRP A 49 -6.98 -7.51 6.15
N LEU A 50 -7.67 -6.95 5.14
CA LEU A 50 -9.10 -7.16 4.94
C LEU A 50 -9.45 -8.66 4.81
N PRO A 51 -10.55 -9.12 5.42
CA PRO A 51 -11.09 -10.46 5.21
C PRO A 51 -11.36 -10.74 3.73
N ALA A 52 -11.30 -12.01 3.29
CA ALA A 52 -11.49 -12.43 1.90
C ALA A 52 -12.96 -12.37 1.41
N GLU A 53 -13.61 -11.25 1.68
CA GLU A 53 -15.00 -10.95 1.40
C GLU A 53 -15.18 -10.28 0.01
N PRO A 54 -16.43 -10.10 -0.48
CA PRO A 54 -16.67 -9.46 -1.77
C PRO A 54 -15.96 -8.11 -1.94
N ARG A 55 -15.90 -7.30 -0.87
CA ARG A 55 -15.17 -6.02 -0.85
C ARG A 55 -13.68 -6.19 -1.14
N TRP A 56 -13.01 -7.14 -0.49
CA TRP A 56 -11.60 -7.44 -0.73
C TRP A 56 -11.35 -7.94 -2.17
N ARG A 57 -12.24 -8.79 -2.71
CA ARG A 57 -12.14 -9.27 -4.09
C ARG A 57 -12.30 -8.15 -5.11
N ALA A 58 -13.25 -7.24 -4.89
CA ALA A 58 -13.45 -6.07 -5.74
C ALA A 58 -12.21 -5.17 -5.75
N LEU A 59 -11.68 -4.84 -4.57
CA LEU A 59 -10.46 -4.04 -4.43
C LEU A 59 -9.26 -4.71 -5.11
N ARG A 60 -9.03 -6.02 -4.89
CA ARG A 60 -7.95 -6.76 -5.56
C ARG A 60 -8.06 -6.76 -7.08
N LYS A 61 -9.27 -6.91 -7.63
CA LYS A 61 -9.49 -6.86 -9.08
C LYS A 61 -9.05 -5.51 -9.64
N ILE A 62 -9.45 -4.42 -8.98
CA ILE A 62 -9.06 -3.06 -9.36
C ILE A 62 -7.52 -2.91 -9.33
N MET A 63 -6.84 -3.41 -8.29
CA MET A 63 -5.37 -3.35 -8.23
C MET A 63 -4.73 -4.13 -9.39
N ALA A 64 -5.22 -5.34 -9.68
CA ALA A 64 -4.67 -6.21 -10.71
C ALA A 64 -4.79 -5.62 -12.12
N THR A 65 -5.92 -4.97 -12.45
CA THR A 65 -6.17 -4.45 -13.80
C THR A 65 -5.52 -3.09 -14.02
N GLU A 66 -5.54 -2.21 -13.02
CA GLU A 66 -5.11 -0.82 -13.20
C GLU A 66 -3.66 -0.56 -12.78
N LEU A 67 -3.12 -1.33 -11.82
CA LEU A 67 -1.86 -1.00 -11.14
C LEU A 67 -0.69 -1.95 -11.42
N PHE A 68 -0.97 -3.20 -11.82
CA PHE A 68 0.05 -4.24 -12.02
C PHE A 68 0.24 -4.65 -13.48
N ALA A 69 0.04 -3.72 -14.41
CA ALA A 69 0.12 -4.01 -15.84
C ALA A 69 1.56 -4.39 -16.29
N PRO A 70 1.74 -5.20 -17.35
CA PRO A 70 3.07 -5.62 -17.80
C PRO A 70 3.98 -4.49 -18.31
N HIS A 71 3.41 -3.43 -18.90
CA HIS A 71 4.15 -2.30 -19.50
C HIS A 71 5.02 -1.52 -18.49
N LEU A 72 4.85 -1.77 -17.19
CA LEU A 72 5.60 -1.14 -16.11
C LEU A 72 7.05 -1.67 -16.03
N LEU A 73 7.31 -2.88 -16.54
CA LEU A 73 8.64 -3.47 -16.58
C LEU A 73 9.51 -2.83 -17.68
N ASP A 74 8.89 -2.41 -18.78
CA ASP A 74 9.59 -1.83 -19.94
C ASP A 74 10.23 -0.46 -19.58
N ALA A 75 9.52 0.37 -18.82
CA ALA A 75 10.03 1.66 -18.37
C ALA A 75 11.24 1.54 -17.44
N LEU A 76 11.28 0.51 -16.59
CA LEU A 76 12.43 0.22 -15.73
C LEU A 76 13.64 -0.23 -16.56
N THR A 77 13.42 -1.12 -17.54
CA THR A 77 14.49 -1.62 -18.41
C THR A 77 15.09 -0.50 -19.25
N ASP A 78 14.26 0.40 -19.79
CA ASP A 78 14.74 1.54 -20.59
C ASP A 78 15.59 2.50 -19.78
N HIS A 79 15.20 2.78 -18.53
CA HIS A 79 15.95 3.67 -17.65
C HIS A 79 17.30 3.06 -17.22
N VAL A 80 17.31 1.78 -16.84
CA VAL A 80 18.56 1.07 -16.52
C VAL A 80 19.46 0.98 -17.76
N ALA A 81 18.90 0.74 -18.94
CA ALA A 81 19.64 0.71 -20.20
C ALA A 81 20.21 2.08 -20.59
N ARG A 82 19.56 3.19 -20.21
CA ARG A 82 20.10 4.55 -20.39
C ARG A 82 21.27 4.82 -19.45
N LEU A 83 21.09 4.56 -18.15
CA LEU A 83 22.15 4.75 -17.14
C LEU A 83 23.37 3.85 -17.38
N GLY A 84 23.14 2.63 -17.88
CA GLY A 84 24.21 1.72 -18.27
C GLY A 84 25.06 2.22 -19.43
N ARG A 85 24.51 3.07 -20.32
CA ARG A 85 25.25 3.73 -21.40
C ARG A 85 26.13 4.88 -20.90
N GLU A 86 25.81 5.45 -19.75
CA GLU A 86 26.51 6.59 -19.14
C GLU A 86 27.66 6.15 -18.20
N GLY A 87 27.81 4.85 -17.94
CA GLY A 87 28.92 4.29 -17.15
C GLY A 87 28.85 4.59 -15.65
N THR A 88 27.76 5.16 -15.17
CA THR A 88 27.53 5.51 -13.76
C THR A 88 27.07 4.32 -12.92
N ALA A 89 27.56 4.23 -11.68
CA ALA A 89 27.06 3.27 -10.71
C ALA A 89 25.58 3.54 -10.38
N VAL A 90 24.73 2.51 -10.48
CA VAL A 90 23.28 2.62 -10.27
C VAL A 90 22.86 1.88 -9.01
N ASN A 91 22.14 2.56 -8.11
CA ASN A 91 21.43 1.88 -7.03
C ASN A 91 20.09 1.35 -7.58
N ILE A 92 20.09 0.08 -8.01
CA ILE A 92 18.92 -0.57 -8.61
C ILE A 92 17.72 -0.57 -7.66
N GLY A 93 17.93 -0.76 -6.35
CA GLY A 93 16.84 -0.74 -5.37
C GLY A 93 16.15 0.62 -5.30
N ARG A 94 16.93 1.70 -5.28
CA ARG A 94 16.41 3.07 -5.32
C ARG A 94 15.70 3.37 -6.64
N VAL A 95 16.29 3.00 -7.78
CA VAL A 95 15.68 3.22 -9.10
C VAL A 95 14.36 2.45 -9.22
N ALA A 96 14.33 1.17 -8.83
CA ALA A 96 13.12 0.36 -8.87
C ALA A 96 12.03 0.92 -7.94
N PHE A 97 12.40 1.36 -6.74
CA PHE A 97 11.47 1.99 -5.80
C PHE A 97 10.91 3.31 -6.36
N THR A 98 11.78 4.25 -6.78
CA THR A 98 11.36 5.54 -7.33
C THR A 98 10.50 5.38 -8.59
N THR A 99 10.89 4.50 -9.52
CA THR A 99 10.09 4.22 -10.72
C THR A 99 8.74 3.61 -10.37
N SER A 100 8.71 2.64 -9.44
CA SER A 100 7.46 2.03 -8.99
C SER A 100 6.55 3.05 -8.31
N LEU A 101 7.12 3.90 -7.46
CA LEU A 101 6.39 4.93 -6.73
C LEU A 101 5.83 5.96 -7.70
N ASN A 102 6.64 6.52 -8.59
CA ASN A 102 6.19 7.47 -9.61
C ASN A 102 5.10 6.94 -10.49
N LEU A 103 5.20 5.68 -10.85
CA LEU A 103 4.21 5.05 -11.68
C LEU A 103 2.89 4.85 -10.95
N ILE A 104 2.92 4.39 -9.69
CA ILE A 104 1.73 4.38 -8.83
C ILE A 104 1.16 5.79 -8.71
N SER A 105 2.02 6.79 -8.47
CA SER A 105 1.64 8.20 -8.32
C SER A 105 1.00 8.76 -9.58
N ARG A 106 1.56 8.45 -10.75
CA ARG A 106 1.10 8.94 -12.05
C ARG A 106 -0.18 8.24 -12.48
N THR A 107 -0.29 6.94 -12.20
CA THR A 107 -1.54 6.20 -12.41
C THR A 107 -2.65 6.70 -11.48
N VAL A 108 -2.33 6.93 -10.19
CA VAL A 108 -3.31 7.33 -9.17
C VAL A 108 -3.69 8.81 -9.29
N PHE A 109 -2.74 9.72 -9.38
CA PHE A 109 -2.99 11.17 -9.33
C PHE A 109 -2.66 11.92 -10.63
N SER A 110 -2.10 11.26 -11.65
CA SER A 110 -1.48 11.95 -12.80
C SER A 110 -0.44 12.98 -12.35
N ILE A 111 0.28 12.66 -11.28
CA ILE A 111 1.38 13.45 -10.73
C ILE A 111 2.52 12.47 -10.52
N ASP A 112 3.73 12.84 -10.93
CA ASP A 112 4.92 12.13 -10.46
C ASP A 112 5.15 12.60 -9.02
N PHE A 113 4.81 11.78 -8.01
CA PHE A 113 5.06 12.18 -6.62
C PHE A 113 6.54 12.38 -6.40
N THR A 114 7.40 11.63 -7.10
CA THR A 114 8.83 11.86 -7.08
C THR A 114 9.37 12.31 -8.43
N SER A 115 10.12 13.39 -8.44
CA SER A 115 10.99 13.71 -9.57
C SER A 115 12.39 13.29 -9.16
N LEU A 116 13.13 12.64 -10.07
CA LEU A 116 14.57 12.43 -9.87
C LEU A 116 15.32 13.78 -9.86
N ASP A 117 14.68 14.86 -10.34
CA ASP A 117 15.22 16.20 -10.53
C ASP A 117 14.61 17.27 -9.59
N ASP A 118 13.47 17.00 -8.94
CA ASP A 118 12.70 17.97 -8.14
C ASP A 118 12.47 17.44 -6.71
N MET A 119 13.01 18.17 -5.73
CA MET A 119 13.53 17.57 -4.48
C MET A 119 12.70 17.82 -3.21
N SER A 120 11.61 18.58 -3.25
CA SER A 120 10.94 19.04 -2.00
C SER A 120 9.73 18.19 -1.58
N SER A 121 8.63 18.17 -2.33
CA SER A 121 7.42 17.38 -1.99
C SER A 121 7.62 15.87 -2.17
N SER A 122 8.39 15.51 -3.19
CA SER A 122 8.85 14.16 -3.53
C SER A 122 9.56 13.44 -2.39
N LYS A 123 10.43 14.18 -1.71
CA LYS A 123 11.26 13.64 -0.65
C LYS A 123 10.45 13.33 0.60
N GLU A 124 9.52 14.20 0.97
CA GLU A 124 8.67 13.98 2.15
C GLU A 124 7.78 12.74 2.00
N PHE A 125 7.15 12.57 0.84
CA PHE A 125 6.32 11.41 0.56
C PHE A 125 7.15 10.11 0.59
N GLN A 126 8.29 10.10 -0.09
CA GLN A 126 9.22 8.97 -0.07
C GLN A 126 9.69 8.63 1.35
N GLU A 127 10.07 9.62 2.16
CA GLU A 127 10.49 9.42 3.55
C GLU A 127 9.38 8.82 4.42
N VAL A 128 8.15 9.29 4.27
CA VAL A 128 6.99 8.75 5.01
C VAL A 128 6.76 7.28 4.64
N ILE A 129 6.81 6.93 3.36
CA ILE A 129 6.60 5.55 2.90
C ILE A 129 7.72 4.64 3.40
N THR A 130 8.98 5.06 3.23
CA THR A 130 10.12 4.28 3.72
C THR A 130 10.01 4.05 5.23
N ALA A 131 9.64 5.08 6.01
CA ALA A 131 9.44 4.93 7.45
C ALA A 131 8.26 4.01 7.82
N ILE A 132 7.19 3.97 7.02
CA ILE A 132 6.09 3.01 7.18
C ILE A 132 6.59 1.59 6.90
N MET A 133 7.33 1.38 5.81
CA MET A 133 7.87 0.07 5.43
C MET A 133 8.84 -0.47 6.48
N GLU A 134 9.75 0.37 6.96
CA GLU A 134 10.63 0.03 8.09
C GLU A 134 9.83 -0.31 9.35
N GLY A 135 8.78 0.47 9.64
CA GLY A 135 7.93 0.25 10.80
C GLY A 135 7.16 -1.07 10.74
N LEU A 136 6.64 -1.43 9.56
CA LEU A 136 5.92 -2.69 9.32
C LEU A 136 6.86 -3.90 9.26
N GLY A 137 8.11 -3.71 8.81
CA GLY A 137 9.13 -4.75 8.76
C GLY A 137 9.85 -5.01 10.09
N THR A 138 9.72 -4.10 11.07
CA THR A 138 10.34 -4.23 12.38
C THR A 138 9.53 -5.17 13.29
N PRO A 139 10.12 -6.23 13.86
CA PRO A 139 9.43 -7.09 14.82
C PRO A 139 8.89 -6.31 16.02
N ASN A 140 7.60 -6.47 16.31
CA ASN A 140 6.92 -5.81 17.42
C ASN A 140 6.53 -6.84 18.50
N MET A 141 6.91 -6.58 19.75
CA MET A 141 6.67 -7.44 20.90
C MET A 141 5.19 -7.68 21.15
N SER A 142 4.33 -6.70 20.84
CA SER A 142 2.88 -6.85 20.95
C SER A 142 2.35 -8.02 20.10
N ASP A 143 2.98 -8.32 18.96
CA ASP A 143 2.57 -9.40 18.06
C ASP A 143 2.91 -10.79 18.62
N PHE A 144 3.93 -10.86 19.47
CA PHE A 144 4.38 -12.12 20.09
C PHE A 144 3.82 -12.31 21.51
N PHE A 145 3.49 -11.22 22.20
CA PHE A 145 2.95 -11.23 23.56
C PHE A 145 1.70 -10.33 23.63
N PRO A 146 0.53 -10.82 23.17
CA PRO A 146 -0.68 -9.99 23.08
C PRO A 146 -1.14 -9.36 24.41
N VAL A 147 -0.81 -9.99 25.54
CA VAL A 147 -1.09 -9.45 26.89
C VAL A 147 -0.41 -8.10 27.12
N LEU A 148 0.73 -7.85 26.47
CA LEU A 148 1.50 -6.60 26.56
C LEU A 148 1.11 -5.56 25.50
N ALA A 149 0.28 -5.93 24.52
CA ALA A 149 -0.10 -5.06 23.40
C ALA A 149 -0.72 -3.71 23.83
N PRO A 150 -1.59 -3.63 24.86
CA PRO A 150 -2.14 -2.36 25.31
C PRO A 150 -1.09 -1.33 25.74
N ALA A 151 0.05 -1.80 26.27
CA ALA A 151 1.13 -0.93 26.74
C ALA A 151 1.91 -0.27 25.59
N ASP A 152 1.91 -0.87 24.39
CA ASP A 152 2.67 -0.38 23.22
C ASP A 152 4.14 -0.10 23.61
N LEU A 153 4.81 -1.13 24.14
CA LEU A 153 6.13 -1.02 24.79
C LEU A 153 7.22 -0.44 23.87
N GLN A 154 7.15 -0.74 22.57
CA GLN A 154 8.08 -0.18 21.57
C GLN A 154 7.56 1.12 20.94
N GLY A 155 6.36 1.58 21.29
CA GLY A 155 5.73 2.76 20.70
C GLY A 155 5.40 2.61 19.21
N MET A 156 5.41 1.38 18.68
CA MET A 156 5.27 1.11 17.25
C MET A 156 3.88 1.48 16.74
N ARG A 157 2.84 1.18 17.53
CA ARG A 157 1.46 1.54 17.18
C ARG A 157 1.29 3.05 17.12
N ARG A 158 1.84 3.79 18.09
CA ARG A 158 1.86 5.27 18.08
C ARG A 158 2.72 5.86 16.95
N ARG A 159 3.84 5.23 16.60
CA ARG A 159 4.71 5.67 15.50
C ARG A 159 4.01 5.50 14.15
N LEU A 160 3.51 4.30 13.83
CA LEU A 160 2.81 4.04 12.56
C LEU A 160 1.53 4.86 12.43
N ALA A 161 0.76 5.05 13.51
CA ALA A 161 -0.43 5.91 13.46
C ALA A 161 -0.10 7.35 13.01
N ARG A 162 1.02 7.93 13.47
CA ARG A 162 1.47 9.26 13.03
C ARG A 162 1.91 9.28 11.57
N LEU A 163 2.58 8.23 11.11
CA LEU A 163 3.01 8.11 9.71
C LEU A 163 1.82 7.93 8.77
N PHE A 164 0.86 7.06 9.11
CA PHE A 164 -0.38 6.92 8.35
C PHE A 164 -1.17 8.23 8.32
N ALA A 165 -1.26 8.97 9.43
CA ALA A 165 -1.92 10.27 9.45
C ALA A 165 -1.25 11.28 8.49
N ARG A 166 0.09 11.32 8.44
CA ARG A 166 0.83 12.17 7.49
C ARG A 166 0.56 11.76 6.03
N LEU A 167 0.66 10.47 5.73
CA LEU A 167 0.38 9.95 4.39
C LEU A 167 -1.06 10.24 3.95
N HIS A 168 -2.03 10.05 4.84
CA HIS A 168 -3.43 10.34 4.58
C HIS A 168 -3.68 11.84 4.37
N ALA A 169 -2.98 12.72 5.10
CA ALA A 169 -3.10 14.17 4.91
C ALA A 169 -2.58 14.60 3.53
N MET A 170 -1.48 14.00 3.05
CA MET A 170 -0.99 14.23 1.67
C MET A 170 -2.03 13.76 0.65
N PHE A 171 -2.61 12.57 0.84
CA PHE A 171 -3.68 12.05 -0.02
C PHE A 171 -4.91 12.97 -0.03
N ASP A 172 -5.35 13.43 1.13
CA ASP A 172 -6.51 14.30 1.26
C ASP A 172 -6.30 15.64 0.55
N ALA A 173 -5.10 16.22 0.65
CA ALA A 173 -4.76 17.46 -0.04
C ALA A 173 -4.92 17.33 -1.56
N GLU A 174 -4.45 16.22 -2.13
CA GLU A 174 -4.60 15.92 -3.57
C GLU A 174 -6.06 15.72 -3.96
N VAL A 175 -6.83 14.97 -3.16
CA VAL A 175 -8.28 14.78 -3.37
C VAL A 175 -9.00 16.13 -3.36
N ASP A 176 -8.75 16.97 -2.35
CA ASP A 176 -9.39 18.26 -2.19
C ASP A 176 -9.03 19.22 -3.33
N GLN A 177 -7.76 19.24 -3.74
CA GLN A 177 -7.31 20.01 -4.92
C GLN A 177 -8.06 19.57 -6.18
N ARG A 178 -8.25 18.26 -6.36
CA ARG A 178 -8.94 17.70 -7.52
C ARG A 178 -10.43 18.05 -7.55
N LEU A 179 -11.09 18.02 -6.40
CA LEU A 179 -12.50 18.39 -6.26
C LEU A 179 -12.70 19.88 -6.57
N ARG A 180 -11.87 20.76 -5.99
CA ARG A 180 -11.93 22.21 -6.29
C ARG A 180 -11.70 22.51 -7.78
N GLY A 181 -10.80 21.77 -8.42
CA GLY A 181 -10.57 21.89 -9.88
C GLY A 181 -11.81 21.52 -10.71
N ARG A 182 -12.57 20.49 -10.29
CA ARG A 182 -13.85 20.12 -10.94
C ARG A 182 -14.89 21.23 -10.79
N ASP A 183 -15.02 21.79 -9.59
CA ASP A 183 -15.96 22.88 -9.30
C ASP A 183 -15.61 24.16 -10.08
N ALA A 184 -14.32 24.42 -10.30
CA ALA A 184 -13.81 25.52 -11.11
C ALA A 184 -13.88 25.28 -12.63
N GLY A 185 -14.46 24.15 -13.09
CA GLY A 185 -14.61 23.83 -14.51
C GLY A 185 -13.29 23.46 -15.23
N GLN A 186 -12.24 23.09 -14.50
CA GLN A 186 -10.98 22.67 -15.11
C GLN A 186 -11.14 21.37 -15.90
N PRO A 187 -10.36 21.17 -16.98
CA PRO A 187 -10.39 19.94 -17.75
C PRO A 187 -10.12 18.73 -16.86
N ARG A 188 -10.99 17.71 -16.96
CA ARG A 188 -10.86 16.49 -16.19
C ARG A 188 -9.59 15.75 -16.60
N LYS A 189 -8.71 15.46 -15.64
CA LYS A 189 -7.69 14.42 -15.82
C LYS A 189 -8.37 13.06 -15.64
N TYR A 190 -8.21 12.15 -16.60
CA TYR A 190 -8.76 10.80 -16.58
C TYR A 190 -7.76 9.82 -15.96
N ASP A 191 -7.53 9.97 -14.66
CA ASP A 191 -6.63 9.10 -13.89
C ASP A 191 -7.40 8.21 -12.92
N PHE A 192 -6.70 7.34 -12.21
CA PHE A 192 -7.35 6.40 -11.31
C PHE A 192 -8.04 7.09 -10.13
N LEU A 193 -7.54 8.24 -9.63
CA LEU A 193 -8.27 9.07 -8.66
C LEU A 193 -9.58 9.60 -9.24
N HIS A 194 -9.63 9.95 -10.54
CA HIS A 194 -10.89 10.30 -11.20
C HIS A 194 -11.89 9.14 -11.17
N VAL A 195 -11.44 7.92 -11.49
CA VAL A 195 -12.26 6.70 -11.42
C VAL A 195 -12.74 6.45 -9.99
N LEU A 196 -11.84 6.52 -9.00
CA LEU A 196 -12.17 6.33 -7.59
C LEU A 196 -13.22 7.34 -7.11
N LEU A 197 -13.07 8.62 -7.47
CA LEU A 197 -14.03 9.67 -7.13
C LEU A 197 -15.38 9.47 -7.81
N ASP A 198 -15.40 9.02 -9.06
CA ASP A 198 -16.63 8.75 -9.80
C ASP A 198 -17.36 7.51 -9.26
N VAL A 199 -16.63 6.48 -8.81
CA VAL A 199 -17.22 5.34 -8.10
C VAL A 199 -17.74 5.76 -6.72
N ALA A 200 -16.97 6.54 -5.96
CA ALA A 200 -17.41 7.04 -4.64
C ALA A 200 -18.63 7.98 -4.72
N ALA A 201 -18.83 8.66 -5.85
CA ALA A 201 -19.99 9.52 -6.08
C ALA A 201 -21.29 8.74 -6.39
N ARG A 202 -21.20 7.46 -6.77
CA ARG A 202 -22.38 6.59 -7.01
C ARG A 202 -22.97 6.13 -5.66
N GLU A 203 -24.30 6.02 -5.58
CA GLU A 203 -24.97 5.58 -4.34
C GLU A 203 -24.49 4.19 -3.87
N ASP A 204 -24.32 3.24 -4.80
CA ASP A 204 -23.77 1.90 -4.52
C ASP A 204 -22.28 1.89 -4.14
N GLY A 205 -21.56 2.98 -4.43
CA GLY A 205 -20.11 3.09 -4.23
C GLY A 205 -19.72 3.74 -2.89
N LYS A 206 -20.66 4.38 -2.18
CA LYS A 206 -20.39 5.04 -0.89
C LYS A 206 -19.98 4.06 0.20
N ASP A 207 -20.59 2.87 0.23
CA ASP A 207 -20.22 1.80 1.16
C ASP A 207 -18.95 1.05 0.73
N LEU A 208 -18.58 1.14 -0.56
CA LEU A 208 -17.43 0.44 -1.13
C LEU A 208 -16.12 1.27 -1.03
N LEU A 209 -16.22 2.59 -1.20
CA LEU A 209 -15.09 3.52 -1.31
C LEU A 209 -15.36 4.83 -0.53
N ASP A 210 -15.68 4.72 0.75
CA ASP A 210 -15.63 5.88 1.63
C ASP A 210 -14.20 6.46 1.71
N ARG A 211 -14.08 7.70 2.22
CA ARG A 211 -12.78 8.39 2.28
C ARG A 211 -11.75 7.63 3.13
N GLU A 212 -12.18 6.91 4.17
CA GLU A 212 -11.29 6.10 5.01
C GLU A 212 -10.75 4.87 4.27
N THR A 213 -11.59 4.23 3.46
CA THR A 213 -11.22 3.14 2.55
C THR A 213 -10.28 3.62 1.48
N LEU A 214 -10.53 4.77 0.87
CA LEU A 214 -9.65 5.36 -0.13
C LEU A 214 -8.25 5.62 0.42
N ARG A 215 -8.17 6.22 1.62
CA ARG A 215 -6.90 6.45 2.34
C ARG A 215 -6.16 5.15 2.66
N SER A 216 -6.89 4.18 3.20
CA SER A 216 -6.33 2.87 3.57
C SER A 216 -5.86 2.10 2.35
N HIS A 217 -6.63 2.15 1.27
CA HIS A 217 -6.28 1.54 0.00
C HIS A 217 -5.08 2.22 -0.65
N PHE A 218 -5.00 3.55 -0.61
CA PHE A 218 -3.84 4.30 -1.06
C PHE A 218 -2.56 3.88 -0.32
N THR A 219 -2.63 3.76 1.00
CA THR A 219 -1.49 3.27 1.79
C THR A 219 -1.13 1.83 1.42
N GLY A 220 -2.13 0.95 1.25
CA GLY A 220 -1.92 -0.42 0.79
C GLY A 220 -1.27 -0.51 -0.60
N PHE A 221 -1.61 0.39 -1.52
CA PHE A 221 -0.97 0.47 -2.84
C PHE A 221 0.52 0.78 -2.75
N VAL A 222 0.84 1.74 -1.90
CA VAL A 222 2.19 2.28 -1.80
C VAL A 222 3.11 1.38 -0.96
N CYS A 223 2.56 0.61 -0.01
CA CYS A 223 3.34 -0.21 0.92
C CYS A 223 3.42 -1.71 0.57
N CYS A 224 2.69 -2.22 -0.41
CA CYS A 224 2.69 -3.67 -0.74
C CYS A 224 3.49 -4.05 -1.99
N ARG A 225 4.43 -3.21 -2.42
CA ARG A 225 5.41 -3.53 -3.46
C ARG A 225 6.82 -3.31 -2.92
#